data_AF-A0A9E0UC25-F1
#
_entry.id   AF-A0A9E0UC25-F1
#
_cell.length_a   1.000
_cell.length_b   1.000
_cell.length_c   1.000
_cell.angle_alpha   90.00
_cell.angle_beta   90.00
_cell.angle_gamma   90.00
#
_symmetry.space_group_name_H-M   'P 1'
#
loop_
_entity.id
_entity.type
_entity.pdbx_description
1 polymer ?
#
loop_
_entity_poly.entity_id
_entity_poly.type
_entity_poly.pdbx_seq_one_letter_code
_entity_poly.pdbx_strand_id
1 'polypeptide(L)'
;MTITDWPEGERPREKLLERGPDSLSDSELLAIFLRTGIPGKSAVDLARELLARFGGLAGLMGADERRFCEVKGLGRAKYAQLMAVLELSRRYLQTRIAEQDVLTSPEATRDYLKLKLYRLPYEVFACLFLDNRHRVIRY
;
A
#
# COMPACT_ATOMS: atom_id res chain seq x y z
N MET A 1 -21.25 -13.45 -9.38
CA MET A 1 -20.22 -14.49 -9.58
C MET A 1 -19.25 -14.45 -8.42
N THR A 2 -18.87 -15.62 -7.92
CA THR A 2 -17.82 -15.76 -6.91
C THR A 2 -16.45 -15.80 -7.60
N ILE A 3 -15.39 -15.35 -6.94
CA ILE A 3 -14.03 -15.34 -7.53
C ILE A 3 -13.55 -16.77 -7.84
N THR A 4 -14.07 -17.78 -7.14
CA THR A 4 -13.83 -19.19 -7.43
C THR A 4 -14.33 -19.63 -8.80
N ASP A 5 -15.30 -18.90 -9.38
CA ASP A 5 -15.84 -19.19 -10.71
C ASP A 5 -14.94 -18.68 -11.84
N TRP A 6 -13.90 -17.89 -11.51
CA TRP A 6 -12.96 -17.37 -12.50
C TRP A 6 -11.93 -18.43 -12.88
N PRO A 7 -11.41 -18.41 -14.13
CA PRO A 7 -10.25 -19.19 -14.52
C PRO A 7 -9.13 -19.03 -13.50
N GLU A 8 -8.43 -20.12 -13.18
CA GLU A 8 -7.48 -20.16 -12.08
C GLU A 8 -6.43 -19.05 -12.18
N GLY A 9 -5.82 -18.84 -13.35
CA GLY A 9 -4.85 -17.78 -13.60
C GLY A 9 -5.40 -16.34 -13.64
N GLU A 10 -6.72 -16.16 -13.57
CA GLU A 10 -7.36 -14.84 -13.44
C GLU A 10 -7.80 -14.56 -11.99
N ARG A 11 -7.72 -15.56 -11.09
CA ARG A 11 -7.95 -15.35 -9.66
C ARG A 11 -6.82 -14.49 -9.11
N PRO A 12 -7.09 -13.40 -8.37
CA PRO A 12 -6.06 -12.45 -7.97
C PRO A 12 -4.85 -13.06 -7.26
N ARG A 13 -5.07 -14.05 -6.37
CA ARG A 13 -3.97 -14.71 -5.64
C ARG A 13 -3.06 -15.52 -6.57
N GLU A 14 -3.65 -16.34 -7.44
CA GLU A 14 -2.88 -17.17 -8.37
C GLU A 14 -2.16 -16.29 -9.39
N LYS A 15 -2.86 -15.29 -9.94
CA LYS A 15 -2.29 -14.29 -10.84
C LYS A 15 -1.09 -13.56 -10.21
N LEU A 16 -1.17 -13.19 -8.93
CA LEU A 16 -0.06 -12.60 -8.19
C LEU A 16 1.15 -13.53 -8.08
N LEU A 17 0.92 -14.83 -7.84
CA LEU A 17 2.00 -15.82 -7.70
C LEU A 17 2.63 -16.18 -9.05
N GLU A 18 1.83 -16.26 -10.11
CA GLU A 18 2.30 -16.66 -11.45
C GLU A 18 2.92 -15.51 -12.24
N ARG A 19 2.30 -14.32 -12.18
CA ARG A 19 2.62 -13.17 -13.06
C ARG A 19 3.19 -11.97 -12.31
N GLY A 20 3.24 -12.02 -10.98
CA GLY A 20 3.77 -10.95 -10.14
C GLY A 20 2.79 -9.78 -9.94
N PRO A 21 3.12 -8.85 -9.02
CA PRO A 21 2.24 -7.77 -8.58
C PRO A 21 1.87 -6.78 -9.68
N ASP A 22 2.77 -6.53 -10.63
CA ASP A 22 2.57 -5.57 -11.73
C ASP A 22 1.45 -5.99 -12.70
N SER A 23 1.06 -7.26 -12.68
CA SER A 23 -0.03 -7.78 -13.52
C SER A 23 -1.43 -7.50 -12.95
N LEU A 24 -1.52 -7.02 -11.70
CA LEU A 24 -2.77 -6.79 -10.98
C LEU A 24 -3.16 -5.31 -11.00
N SER A 25 -4.44 -5.06 -11.16
CA SER A 25 -5.03 -3.76 -10.85
C SER A 25 -5.07 -3.52 -9.33
N ASP A 26 -5.17 -2.26 -8.93
CA ASP A 26 -5.40 -1.85 -7.53
C ASP A 26 -6.58 -2.59 -6.89
N SER A 27 -7.64 -2.84 -7.68
CA SER A 27 -8.83 -3.56 -7.20
C SER A 27 -8.56 -5.04 -6.93
N GLU A 28 -7.72 -5.69 -7.74
CA GLU A 28 -7.34 -7.08 -7.54
C GLU A 28 -6.37 -7.21 -6.34
N LEU A 29 -5.39 -6.30 -6.21
CA LEU A 29 -4.50 -6.25 -5.04
C LEU A 29 -5.29 -6.06 -3.75
N LEU A 30 -6.22 -5.10 -3.74
CA LEU A 30 -7.08 -4.87 -2.59
C LEU A 30 -8.01 -6.06 -2.32
N ALA A 31 -8.51 -6.76 -3.35
CA ALA A 31 -9.31 -7.96 -3.17
C ALA A 31 -8.54 -9.08 -2.44
N ILE A 32 -7.24 -9.24 -2.71
CA ILE A 32 -6.38 -10.19 -2.00
C ILE A 32 -6.31 -9.84 -0.51
N PHE A 33 -6.10 -8.55 -0.20
CA PHE A 33 -6.08 -8.03 1.18
C PHE A 33 -7.42 -8.28 1.89
N LEU A 34 -8.54 -8.02 1.21
CA LEU A 34 -9.88 -8.16 1.77
C LEU A 34 -10.25 -9.62 2.06
N ARG A 35 -9.60 -10.58 1.36
CA ARG A 35 -9.76 -12.05 1.40
C ARG A 35 -11.12 -12.58 0.99
N THR A 36 -12.20 -11.90 1.38
CA THR A 36 -13.58 -12.27 1.14
C THR A 36 -14.42 -11.03 0.82
N GLY A 37 -15.42 -11.22 -0.02
CA GLY A 37 -16.46 -10.23 -0.28
C GLY A 37 -17.51 -10.20 0.83
N ILE A 38 -18.65 -9.58 0.52
CA ILE A 38 -19.83 -9.54 1.37
C ILE A 38 -21.00 -10.20 0.64
N PRO A 39 -22.11 -10.57 1.32
CA PRO A 39 -23.27 -11.11 0.63
C PRO A 39 -23.71 -10.20 -0.53
N GLY A 40 -23.73 -10.76 -1.74
CA GLY A 40 -24.07 -10.05 -2.98
C GLY A 40 -22.91 -9.39 -3.73
N LYS A 41 -21.67 -9.37 -3.20
CA LYS A 41 -20.51 -8.76 -3.86
C LYS A 41 -19.24 -9.60 -3.68
N SER A 42 -18.47 -9.81 -4.74
CA SER A 42 -17.16 -10.44 -4.63
C SER A 42 -16.15 -9.53 -3.92
N ALA A 43 -14.98 -10.06 -3.54
CA ALA A 43 -13.92 -9.24 -2.96
C ALA A 43 -13.40 -8.17 -3.95
N VAL A 44 -13.39 -8.47 -5.25
CA VAL A 44 -13.01 -7.52 -6.32
C VAL A 44 -14.07 -6.43 -6.48
N ASP A 45 -15.36 -6.79 -6.44
CA ASP A 45 -16.45 -5.80 -6.50
C ASP A 45 -16.39 -4.84 -5.32
N LEU A 46 -16.21 -5.39 -4.11
CA LEU A 46 -16.03 -4.59 -2.90
C LEU A 46 -14.79 -3.70 -3.00
N ALA A 47 -13.67 -4.22 -3.50
CA ALA A 47 -12.45 -3.44 -3.71
C ALA A 47 -12.66 -2.26 -4.68
N ARG A 48 -13.34 -2.47 -5.81
CA ARG A 48 -13.67 -1.39 -6.76
C ARG A 48 -14.53 -0.30 -6.13
N GLU A 49 -15.55 -0.69 -5.38
CA GLU A 49 -16.43 0.26 -4.67
C GLU A 49 -15.67 1.07 -3.62
N LEU A 50 -14.72 0.46 -2.92
CA LEU A 50 -13.88 1.16 -1.96
C LEU A 50 -12.97 2.18 -2.64
N LEU A 51 -12.29 1.76 -3.71
CA LEU A 51 -11.44 2.68 -4.47
C LEU A 51 -12.26 3.85 -5.01
N ALA A 52 -13.48 3.62 -5.50
CA ALA A 52 -14.37 4.69 -5.92
C ALA A 52 -14.79 5.61 -4.76
N ARG A 53 -15.21 5.05 -3.61
CA ARG A 53 -15.69 5.82 -2.45
C ARG A 53 -14.59 6.65 -1.77
N PHE A 54 -13.37 6.15 -1.75
CA PHE A 54 -12.26 6.80 -1.07
C PHE A 54 -11.34 7.59 -2.02
N GLY A 55 -11.57 7.58 -3.34
CA GLY A 55 -10.76 8.32 -4.30
C GLY A 55 -9.41 7.65 -4.62
N GLY A 56 -9.39 6.32 -4.68
CA GLY A 56 -8.22 5.50 -4.97
C GLY A 56 -7.52 4.96 -3.72
N LEU A 57 -6.39 4.28 -3.92
CA LEU A 57 -5.61 3.66 -2.84
C LEU A 57 -5.14 4.68 -1.80
N ALA A 58 -4.64 5.83 -2.23
CA ALA A 58 -4.13 6.86 -1.33
C ALA A 58 -5.22 7.34 -0.35
N GLY A 59 -6.43 7.62 -0.86
CA GLY A 59 -7.54 8.05 -0.02
C GLY A 59 -8.08 6.94 0.87
N LEU A 60 -8.07 5.68 0.42
CA LEU A 60 -8.46 4.53 1.25
C LEU A 60 -7.47 4.31 2.40
N MET A 61 -6.17 4.37 2.10
CA MET A 61 -5.10 4.16 3.08
C MET A 61 -4.94 5.35 4.05
N GLY A 62 -5.41 6.54 3.67
CA GLY A 62 -5.45 7.73 4.52
C GLY A 62 -6.76 7.92 5.30
N ALA A 63 -7.75 7.05 5.14
CA ALA A 63 -9.03 7.16 5.83
C ALA A 63 -8.91 6.90 7.34
N ASP A 64 -9.66 7.65 8.15
CA ASP A 64 -9.78 7.41 9.58
C ASP A 64 -10.64 6.17 9.89
N GLU A 65 -10.49 5.63 11.11
CA GLU A 65 -11.18 4.42 11.56
C GLU A 65 -12.71 4.51 11.39
N ARG A 66 -13.32 5.67 11.70
CA ARG A 66 -14.77 5.82 11.66
C ARG A 66 -15.26 5.72 10.22
N ARG A 67 -14.69 6.55 9.33
CA ARG A 67 -15.08 6.57 7.90
C ARG A 67 -14.82 5.23 7.22
N PHE A 68 -13.73 4.55 7.58
CA PHE A 68 -13.42 3.22 7.06
C PHE A 68 -14.45 2.17 7.53
N CYS A 69 -14.81 2.22 8.82
CA CYS A 69 -15.71 1.24 9.43
C CYS A 69 -17.19 1.41 9.08
N GLU A 70 -17.58 2.55 8.49
CA GLU A 70 -18.92 2.76 7.95
C GLU A 70 -19.26 1.85 6.76
N VAL A 71 -18.26 1.30 6.09
CA VAL A 71 -18.50 0.44 4.93
C VAL A 71 -18.81 -0.99 5.37
N LYS A 72 -19.91 -1.54 4.86
CA LYS A 72 -20.29 -2.93 5.11
C LYS A 72 -19.16 -3.88 4.70
N GLY A 73 -18.70 -4.69 5.64
CA GLY A 73 -17.60 -5.65 5.44
C GLY A 73 -16.21 -5.16 5.84
N LEU A 74 -16.09 -3.93 6.36
CA LEU A 74 -14.83 -3.33 6.83
C LEU A 74 -14.89 -2.97 8.31
N GLY A 75 -14.92 -3.99 9.18
CA GLY A 75 -14.85 -3.74 10.63
C GLY A 75 -13.45 -3.34 11.12
N ARG A 76 -13.36 -3.07 12.43
CA ARG A 76 -12.11 -2.72 13.14
C ARG A 76 -10.96 -3.70 12.88
N ALA A 77 -11.26 -4.98 12.71
CA ALA A 77 -10.25 -6.00 12.38
C ALA A 77 -9.56 -5.72 11.04
N LYS A 78 -10.32 -5.39 9.98
CA LYS A 78 -9.74 -5.07 8.66
C LYS A 78 -9.03 -3.71 8.69
N TYR A 79 -9.53 -2.76 9.48
CA TYR A 79 -8.83 -1.48 9.69
C TYR A 79 -7.48 -1.67 10.37
N ALA A 80 -7.42 -2.43 11.46
CA ALA A 80 -6.17 -2.78 12.15
C ALA A 80 -5.19 -3.51 11.22
N GLN A 81 -5.69 -4.42 10.38
CA GLN A 81 -4.88 -5.10 9.37
C GLN A 81 -4.31 -4.11 8.34
N LEU A 82 -5.09 -3.13 7.89
CA LEU A 82 -4.62 -2.09 6.96
C LEU A 82 -3.50 -1.25 7.58
N MET A 83 -3.69 -0.83 8.83
CA MET A 83 -2.68 -0.08 9.58
C MET A 83 -1.40 -0.89 9.78
N ALA A 84 -1.52 -2.19 10.06
CA ALA A 84 -0.38 -3.08 10.17
C ALA A 84 0.37 -3.20 8.84
N VAL A 85 -0.32 -3.38 7.71
CA VAL A 85 0.31 -3.46 6.38
C VAL A 85 1.04 -2.17 6.02
N LEU A 86 0.45 -1.00 6.30
CA LEU A 86 1.09 0.29 6.06
C LEU A 86 2.36 0.47 6.91
N GLU A 87 2.30 0.12 8.19
CA GLU A 87 3.44 0.24 9.08
C GLU A 87 4.55 -0.77 8.73
N LEU A 88 4.19 -2.01 8.36
CA LEU A 88 5.14 -3.00 7.86
C LEU A 88 5.81 -2.53 6.57
N SER A 89 5.04 -1.96 5.63
CA SER A 89 5.57 -1.39 4.39
C SER A 89 6.53 -0.24 4.68
N ARG A 90 6.17 0.65 5.61
CA ARG A 90 7.03 1.75 6.06
C ARG A 90 8.33 1.23 6.68
N ARG A 91 8.25 0.25 7.59
CA ARG A 91 9.43 -0.35 8.23
C ARG A 91 10.31 -1.08 7.22
N TYR A 92 9.72 -1.84 6.31
CA TYR A 92 10.46 -2.50 5.23
C TYR A 92 11.22 -1.49 4.36
N LEU A 93 10.57 -0.40 3.96
CA LEU A 93 11.21 0.67 3.19
C LEU A 93 12.30 1.39 4.02
N GLN A 94 12.09 1.60 5.32
CA GLN A 94 13.10 2.15 6.22
C GLN A 94 14.32 1.23 6.38
N THR A 95 14.11 -0.09 6.50
CA THR A 95 15.19 -1.07 6.58
C THR A 95 15.95 -1.12 5.27
N ARG A 96 15.26 -1.18 4.12
CA ARG A 96 15.91 -1.13 2.81
C ARG A 96 16.75 0.11 2.63
N ILE A 97 16.25 1.25 3.08
CA ILE A 97 17.00 2.51 3.10
C ILE A 97 18.22 2.43 4.02
N ALA A 98 18.10 1.87 5.22
CA ALA A 98 19.21 1.74 6.16
C ALA A 98 20.27 0.73 5.68
N GLU A 99 19.85 -0.32 4.98
CA GLU A 99 20.74 -1.33 4.37
C GLU A 99 21.35 -0.83 3.05
N GLN A 100 20.61 0.02 2.33
CA GLN A 100 21.04 0.72 1.11
C GLN A 100 21.26 2.20 1.41
N ASP A 101 22.03 2.51 2.46
CA ASP A 101 22.33 3.91 2.81
C ASP A 101 22.91 4.68 1.61
N VAL A 102 23.49 3.97 0.64
CA VAL A 102 24.03 4.48 -0.61
C VAL A 102 22.91 4.99 -1.54
N LEU A 103 22.66 6.29 -1.52
CA LEU A 103 21.80 6.97 -2.50
C LEU A 103 22.56 7.14 -3.82
N THR A 104 22.55 6.11 -4.66
CA THR A 104 23.28 6.10 -5.93
C THR A 104 22.56 6.81 -7.08
N SER A 105 21.29 7.18 -6.92
CA SER A 105 20.54 7.85 -7.98
C SER A 105 19.57 8.92 -7.46
N PRO A 106 19.15 9.88 -8.32
CA PRO A 106 18.12 10.85 -7.99
C PRO A 106 16.79 10.20 -7.58
N GLU A 107 16.42 9.08 -8.19
CA GLU A 107 15.19 8.34 -7.87
C GLU A 107 15.27 7.75 -6.47
N ALA A 108 16.39 7.12 -6.11
CA ALA A 108 16.62 6.59 -4.76
C ALA A 108 16.56 7.72 -3.71
N THR A 109 17.15 8.87 -4.02
CA THR A 109 17.10 10.06 -3.16
C THR A 109 15.66 10.58 -3.00
N ARG A 110 14.91 10.68 -4.10
CA ARG A 110 13.52 11.11 -4.09
C ARG A 110 12.65 10.17 -3.26
N ASP A 111 12.81 8.85 -3.43
CA ASP A 111 11.99 7.86 -2.75
C ASP A 111 12.33 7.80 -1.25
N TYR A 112 13.61 7.98 -0.88
CA TYR A 112 14.05 8.21 0.50
C TYR A 112 13.34 9.41 1.12
N LEU A 113 13.40 10.57 0.45
CA LEU A 113 12.82 11.82 0.96
C LEU A 113 11.29 11.74 1.02
N LYS A 114 10.64 11.14 0.02
CA LYS A 114 9.20 10.87 0.05
C LYS A 114 8.83 10.04 1.27
N LEU A 115 9.57 8.98 1.58
CA LEU A 115 9.26 8.17 2.76
C LEU A 115 9.33 8.97 4.07
N LYS A 116 10.29 9.90 4.18
CA LYS A 116 10.48 10.75 5.36
C LYS A 116 9.46 11.89 5.46
N LEU A 117 9.08 12.48 4.33
CA LEU A 117 8.27 13.71 4.28
C LEU A 117 6.79 13.48 3.99
N TYR A 118 6.40 12.35 3.39
CA TYR A 118 5.04 12.12 2.86
C TYR A 118 3.92 12.33 3.87
N ARG A 119 4.15 12.09 5.16
CA ARG A 119 3.12 12.24 6.21
C ARG A 119 3.12 13.61 6.89
N LEU A 120 4.03 14.50 6.53
CA LEU A 120 4.11 15.83 7.14
C LEU A 120 3.10 16.74 6.44
N PRO A 121 2.10 17.28 7.15
CA PRO A 121 1.04 18.10 6.54
C PRO A 121 1.47 19.54 6.27
N TYR A 122 2.77 19.84 6.34
CA TYR A 122 3.36 21.16 6.21
C TYR A 122 4.66 21.07 5.41
N GLU A 123 5.10 22.21 4.89
CA GLU A 123 6.37 22.32 4.17
C GLU A 123 7.55 22.17 5.13
N VAL A 124 8.58 21.45 4.70
CA VAL A 124 9.78 21.18 5.50
C VAL A 124 11.00 21.51 4.68
N PHE A 125 11.86 22.36 5.26
CA PHE A 125 13.23 22.51 4.81
C PHE A 125 14.11 21.47 5.52
N ALA A 126 14.79 20.61 4.76
CA ALA A 126 15.62 19.55 5.31
C ALA A 126 16.98 19.50 4.58
N CYS A 127 18.02 19.10 5.31
CA CYS A 127 19.36 18.87 4.78
C CYS A 127 19.70 17.39 4.86
N LEU A 128 20.06 16.79 3.73
CA LEU A 128 20.50 15.42 3.66
C LEU A 128 22.03 15.38 3.64
N PHE A 129 22.64 14.88 4.72
CA PHE A 129 24.09 14.78 4.85
C PHE A 129 24.54 13.40 4.40
N LEU A 130 25.44 13.35 3.43
CA LEU A 130 25.97 12.11 2.85
C LEU A 130 27.48 11.97 3.09
N ASP A 131 27.96 10.73 3.19
CA ASP A 131 29.39 10.42 3.12
C ASP A 131 29.88 10.30 1.66
N ASN A 132 31.18 10.06 1.47
CA ASN A 132 31.80 9.89 0.15
C ASN A 132 31.38 8.63 -0.61
N ARG A 133 30.63 7.73 0.04
CA ARG A 133 29.99 6.55 -0.56
C ARG A 133 28.49 6.78 -0.73
N HIS A 134 28.04 8.03 -0.69
CA HIS A 134 26.63 8.43 -0.79
C HIS A 134 25.75 7.85 0.33
N ARG A 135 26.33 7.49 1.47
CA ARG A 135 25.59 6.97 2.62
C ARG A 135 24.99 8.08 3.44
N VAL A 136 23.74 7.93 3.88
CA VAL A 136 23.10 8.93 4.74
C VAL A 136 23.73 8.95 6.13
N ILE A 137 24.43 10.05 6.45
CA ILE A 137 24.98 10.32 7.79
C ILE A 137 23.87 10.84 8.69
N ARG A 138 23.09 11.80 8.18
CA ARG A 138 22.00 12.46 8.92
C ARG A 138 20.96 13.06 7.96
N TYR A 139 19.72 13.04 8.41
CA TYR A 139 18.56 13.69 7.81
C TYR A 139 17.74 14.36 8.91
#